data_AF-A0A0D0Q9Y3-F1
#
_entry.id   AF-A0A0D0Q9Y3-F1
#
_cell.length_a   1.000
_cell.length_b   1.000
_cell.length_c   1.000
_cell.angle_alpha   90.00
_cell.angle_beta   90.00
_cell.angle_gamma   90.00
#
_symmetry.space_group_name_H-M   'P 1'
#
loop_
_entity.id
_entity.type
_entity.pdbx_description
1 polymer ?
#
loop_
_entity_poly.entity_id
_entity_poly.type
_entity_poly.pdbx_seq_one_letter_code
_entity_poly.pdbx_strand_id
1 'polypeptide(L)' 'MRPPGGAVPHDMPVGRLLNRLAADGSEVVPVERDGRLAGILTRSDVIRLLLRGAEERPAIS' A
#
# COMPACT_ATOMS: atom_id res chain seq x y z
N MET A 1 3.56 5.37 24.01
CA MET A 1 2.82 4.65 22.94
C MET A 1 3.85 4.21 21.91
N ARG A 2 4.03 2.90 21.69
CA ARG A 2 4.80 2.42 20.54
C ARG A 2 3.97 2.78 19.30
N PRO A 3 4.52 3.42 18.25
CA PRO A 3 3.76 3.55 17.00
C PRO A 3 3.28 2.14 16.62
N PRO A 4 2.01 1.95 16.24
CA PRO A 4 1.51 0.63 15.88
C PRO A 4 2.49 0.08 14.85
N GLY A 5 3.20 -0.99 15.21
CA GLY A 5 4.29 -1.54 14.41
C GLY A 5 3.71 -2.02 13.08
N GLY A 6 3.72 -1.14 12.07
CA GLY A 6 2.69 -1.23 11.04
C GLY A 6 2.63 0.00 10.15
N ALA A 7 2.69 1.21 10.72
CA ALA A 7 2.60 2.45 9.94
C ALA A 7 3.75 2.58 8.92
N VAL A 8 3.47 3.21 7.78
CA VAL A 8 4.45 3.51 6.72
C VAL A 8 4.40 5.00 6.36
N PRO A 9 5.51 5.59 5.92
CA PRO A 9 5.51 6.97 5.43
C PRO A 9 4.75 7.08 4.09
N HIS A 10 4.08 8.22 3.90
CA HIS A 10 3.24 8.51 2.71
C HIS A 10 3.97 8.49 1.37
N ASP A 11 5.29 8.63 1.38
CA ASP A 11 6.16 8.60 0.21
C ASP A 11 6.84 7.23 0.00
N MET A 12 6.45 6.21 0.79
CA MET A 12 6.92 4.84 0.57
C MET A 12 6.55 4.39 -0.85
N PRO A 13 7.52 3.92 -1.66
CA PRO A 13 7.22 3.39 -2.97
C PRO A 13 6.21 2.23 -2.89
N VAL A 14 5.17 2.27 -3.71
CA VAL A 14 4.06 1.30 -3.67
C VAL A 14 4.54 -0.15 -3.83
N GLY A 15 5.59 -0.39 -4.63
CA GLY A 15 6.19 -1.72 -4.77
C GLY A 15 6.77 -2.26 -3.46
N ARG A 16 7.30 -1.39 -2.60
CA ARG A 16 7.83 -1.78 -1.30
C ARG A 16 6.72 -2.07 -0.29
N LEU A 17 5.63 -1.29 -0.35
CA LEU A 17 4.41 -1.53 0.42
C LEU A 17 3.76 -2.88 0.03
N LEU A 18 3.74 -3.20 -1.27
CA LEU A 18 3.27 -4.48 -1.79
C LEU A 18 4.05 -5.68 -1.25
N ASN A 19 5.39 -5.61 -1.29
CA ASN A 19 6.23 -6.68 -0.73
C ASN A 19 5.96 -6.90 0.76
N ARG A 20 5.76 -5.81 1.51
CA ARG A 20 5.41 -5.89 2.93
C ARG A 20 4.04 -6.51 3.16
N LEU A 21 3.02 -6.05 2.43
CA LEU A 21 1.66 -6.62 2.51
C LEU A 21 1.67 -8.12 2.18
N ALA A 22 2.47 -8.56 1.20
CA ALA A 22 2.61 -9.97 0.87
C ALA A 22 3.26 -10.79 1.99
N ALA A 23 4.30 -10.25 2.65
CA ALA A 23 5.03 -10.94 3.70
C ALA A 23 4.32 -10.96 5.06
N ASP A 24 3.72 -9.83 5.47
CA ASP A 24 3.20 -9.64 6.82
C ASP A 24 1.75 -10.13 6.99
N GLY A 25 1.07 -10.50 5.91
CA GLY A 25 -0.34 -10.92 5.94
C GLY A 25 -1.33 -9.82 6.36
N SER A 26 -0.86 -8.60 6.60
CA SER A 26 -1.68 -7.48 7.07
C SER A 26 -2.74 -7.09 6.04
N GLU A 27 -3.95 -6.77 6.50
CA GLU A 27 -5.05 -6.31 5.65
C GLU A 27 -5.11 -4.78 5.51
N VAL A 28 -4.59 -4.06 6.51
CA VAL A 28 -4.65 -2.60 6.60
C VAL A 28 -3.30 -2.07 7.06
N VAL A 29 -2.84 -1.01 6.41
CA VAL A 29 -1.59 -0.31 6.74
C VAL A 29 -1.89 1.17 7.01
N PRO A 30 -1.57 1.68 8.21
CA PRO A 30 -1.62 3.11 8.48
C PRO A 30 -0.56 3.86 7.67
N VAL A 31 -0.92 5.00 7.11
CA VAL A 31 0.00 5.87 6.37
C VAL A 31 0.22 7.14 7.17
N GLU A 32 1.48 7.52 7.37
CA GLU A 32 1.88 8.70 8.13
C GLU A 32 2.55 9.75 7.24
N ARG A 33 2.32 11.02 7.59
CA ARG A 33 3.04 12.18 7.06
C ARG A 33 3.42 13.06 8.23
N ASP A 34 4.72 13.37 8.34
CA ASP A 34 5.28 14.21 9.41
C ASP A 34 4.91 13.72 10.81
N GLY A 35 4.94 12.40 11.02
CA GLY A 35 4.63 11.75 12.30
C GLY A 35 3.14 11.80 12.69
N ARG A 36 2.26 12.18 11.76
CA ARG A 36 0.80 12.20 11.95
C ARG A 36 0.14 11.20 11.02
N LEU A 37 -0.90 10.53 11.51
CA LEU A 37 -1.75 9.66 10.68
C LEU A 37 -2.37 10.49 9.56
N ALA A 38 -2.02 10.15 8.32
CA ALA A 38 -2.55 10.76 7.12
C ALA A 38 -3.73 9.95 6.55
N GLY A 39 -3.76 8.64 6.80
CA GLY A 39 -4.84 7.77 6.35
C GLY A 39 -4.52 6.29 6.53
N ILE A 40 -5.27 5.46 5.82
CA ILE A 40 -5.05 4.01 5.76
C ILE A 40 -5.01 3.55 4.31
N LEU A 41 -4.37 2.42 4.08
CA LEU A 41 -4.38 1.72 2.80
C LEU A 41 -4.66 0.24 3.05
N THR A 42 -5.66 -0.30 2.35
CA THR A 42 -6.04 -1.71 2.48
C THR A 42 -5.44 -2.55 1.35
N ARG A 43 -5.33 -3.86 1.58
CA ARG A 43 -4.95 -4.82 0.53
C ARG A 43 -5.88 -4.71 -0.69
N SER A 44 -7.17 -4.52 -0.46
CA SER A 44 -8.19 -4.38 -1.51
C SER A 44 -7.99 -3.15 -2.38
N ASP A 45 -7.57 -2.02 -1.81
CA ASP A 45 -7.27 -0.80 -2.57
C ASP A 45 -6.14 -1.06 -3.56
N VAL A 46 -5.09 -1.74 -3.10
CA VAL A 46 -3.92 -2.05 -3.94
C VAL A 46 -4.28 -3.03 -5.05
N ILE A 47 -5.04 -4.09 -4.75
CA ILE A 47 -5.52 -5.04 -5.76
C ILE A 47 -6.34 -4.32 -6.83
N ARG A 48 -7.29 -3.47 -6.43
CA ARG A 48 -8.10 -2.69 -7.38
C ARG A 48 -7.26 -1.79 -8.27
N LEU A 49 -6.19 -1.20 -7.73
CA LEU A 49 -5.29 -0.33 -8.47
C LEU A 49 -4.45 -1.12 -9.50
N LEU A 50 -3.96 -2.30 -9.13
CA LEU A 50 -3.24 -3.19 -10.05
C LEU A 50 -4.13 -3.72 -11.17
N LEU A 51 -5.38 -4.11 -10.86
CA LEU A 51 -6.33 -4.56 -11.87
C LEU A 51 -6.61 -3.46 -12.90
N ARG A 52 -6.84 -2.22 -12.46
CA ARG A 52 -7.04 -1.08 -13.38
C ARG A 52 -5.84 -0.85 -14.29
N GLY A 53 -4.62 -0.86 -13.74
CA GLY A 53 -3.41 -0.65 -14.54
C GLY A 53 -3.10 -1.80 -15.53
N ALA A 54 -3.62 -3.00 -15.29
CA ALA A 54 -3.50 -4.12 -16.24
C ALA A 54 -4.41 -3.93 -17.46
N GLU A 55 -5.64 -3.44 -17.26
CA GLU A 55 -6.59 -3.15 -18.34
C GLU A 55 -6.12 -1.99 -19.24
N GLU A 56 -5.41 -1.01 -18.66
CA GLU A 56 -4.91 0.17 -19.38
C GLU A 56 -3.66 -0.10 -20.24
N ARG A 57 -3.03 -1.26 -20.10
CA ARG A 57 -1.85 -1.65 -20.89
C ARG A 57 -2.32 -2.42 -22.13
N PRO A 58 -2.22 -1.84 -23.34
CA PRO A 58 -2.56 -2.59 -24.54
C PRO A 58 -1.70 -3.84 -24.59
N ALA A 59 -2.34 -4.99 -24.80
CA ALA A 59 -1.62 -6.23 -25.04
C ALA A 59 -0.67 -5.96 -26.22
N ILE A 60 0.64 -6.02 -25.94
CA ILE A 60 1.67 -6.05 -26.97
C ILE A 60 1.43 -7.34 -27.78
N SER A 61 0.77 -7.17 -28.92
CA SER A 61 0.66 -8.20 -29.96
C SER A 61 1.95 -8.34 -30.73
#